data_AF-A0A960XTD7-F1
#
_entry.id   AF-A0A960XTD7-F1
#
_cell.length_a   1.000
_cell.length_b   1.000
_cell.length_c   1.000
_cell.angle_alpha   90.00
_cell.angle_beta   90.00
_cell.angle_gamma   90.00
#
_symmetry.space_group_name_H-M   'P 1'
#
loop_
_entity.id
_entity.type
_entity.pdbx_description
1 polymer ?
#
loop_
_entity_poly.entity_id
_entity_poly.type
_entity_poly.pdbx_seq_one_letter_code
_entity_poly.pdbx_strand_id
1 'polypeptide(L)'
;MEMPCLGGLIDNLSLLPVKEDLWTRGWAEVMSGKSGVELGAFYEQPALDGTPAFTQAYGSKSYASCQDCVPLWAKLNQMGQRIGFLNIPTTFPAPAVDGFLIAGAGGGFSPASRIPSQACHPEEERQLLLDTRFDWELRFTVSGIRNVDVFFERCLQAIQTRTRVFIDLCKKHRVDVGFLVQKEIVILENLFMSWIDRILKHPDEYPHPIQRRLKEFFRAVDDFAQQAIDELAPDHVMVVSDHSARVYEHSFNLNIFLQ
;
A
#
# COMPACT_ATOMS: atom_id res chain seq x y z
N MET A 1 -12.93 1.01 -17.84
CA MET A 1 -12.29 -0.29 -17.52
C MET A 1 -13.27 -1.04 -16.65
N GLU A 2 -13.59 -2.30 -16.95
CA GLU A 2 -14.60 -3.04 -16.18
C GLU A 2 -13.98 -3.57 -14.88
N MET A 3 -14.50 -3.08 -13.76
CA MET A 3 -14.15 -3.48 -12.39
C MET A 3 -15.46 -3.58 -11.60
N PRO A 4 -16.27 -4.64 -11.82
CA PRO A 4 -17.62 -4.73 -11.26
C PRO A 4 -17.66 -4.69 -9.73
N CYS A 5 -16.70 -5.28 -9.02
CA CYS A 5 -16.68 -5.29 -7.56
C CYS A 5 -16.39 -3.88 -7.00
N LEU A 6 -15.21 -3.35 -7.27
CA LEU A 6 -14.76 -2.05 -6.78
C LEU A 6 -15.58 -0.90 -7.39
N GLY A 7 -15.98 -1.02 -8.66
CA GLY A 7 -16.89 -0.08 -9.31
C GLY A 7 -18.28 -0.07 -8.67
N GLY A 8 -18.85 -1.24 -8.36
CA GLY A 8 -20.13 -1.34 -7.65
C GLY A 8 -20.07 -0.79 -6.23
N LEU A 9 -18.93 -0.90 -5.56
CA LEU A 9 -18.69 -0.19 -4.30
C LEU A 9 -18.76 1.32 -4.53
N ILE A 10 -18.03 1.84 -5.52
CA ILE A 10 -17.94 3.27 -5.85
C ILE A 10 -19.31 3.90 -6.15
N ASP A 11 -20.17 3.20 -6.89
CA ASP A 11 -21.51 3.70 -7.25
C ASP A 11 -22.40 3.97 -6.03
N ASN A 12 -22.08 3.37 -4.88
CA ASN A 12 -22.80 3.51 -3.62
C ASN A 12 -21.99 4.22 -2.52
N LEU A 13 -20.83 4.82 -2.84
CA LEU A 13 -19.95 5.44 -1.85
C LEU A 13 -20.45 6.81 -1.37
N SER A 14 -20.27 7.04 -0.07
CA SER A 14 -20.16 8.39 0.48
C SER A 14 -18.74 8.90 0.25
N LEU A 15 -18.55 9.83 -0.68
CA LEU A 15 -17.25 10.45 -0.94
C LEU A 15 -16.96 11.51 0.12
N LEU A 16 -15.79 11.38 0.76
CA LEU A 16 -15.29 12.37 1.71
C LEU A 16 -14.23 13.23 1.00
N PRO A 17 -14.36 14.58 0.99
CA PRO A 17 -13.32 15.43 0.44
C PRO A 17 -12.10 15.39 1.38
N VAL A 18 -11.01 14.78 0.92
CA VAL A 18 -9.73 14.75 1.63
C VAL A 18 -8.77 15.68 0.93
N LYS A 19 -8.05 16.51 1.70
CA LYS A 19 -6.94 17.29 1.18
C LYS A 19 -5.71 16.40 1.17
N GLU A 20 -5.22 16.10 -0.02
CA GLU A 20 -3.99 15.34 -0.21
C GLU A 20 -2.76 16.24 -0.01
N ASP A 21 -1.75 15.73 0.70
CA ASP A 21 -0.42 16.31 0.80
C ASP A 21 0.62 15.29 0.33
N LEU A 22 1.26 15.58 -0.81
CA LEU A 22 2.27 14.70 -1.42
C LEU A 22 3.64 14.80 -0.74
N TRP A 23 3.83 15.73 0.19
CA TRP A 23 5.08 15.88 0.93
C TRP A 23 5.14 14.91 2.12
N THR A 24 3.97 14.57 2.65
CA THR A 24 3.78 13.69 3.80
C THR A 24 3.43 12.27 3.38
N ARG A 25 3.62 11.33 4.31
CA ARG A 25 3.30 9.91 4.11
C ARG A 25 1.83 9.67 4.40
N GLY A 26 1.00 9.58 3.37
CA GLY A 26 -0.45 9.39 3.54
C GLY A 26 -0.82 8.16 4.38
N TRP A 27 -0.09 7.04 4.29
CA TRP A 27 -0.34 5.88 5.16
C TRP A 27 -0.20 6.20 6.65
N ALA A 28 0.73 7.09 7.03
CA ALA A 28 0.88 7.50 8.41
C ALA A 28 -0.32 8.35 8.89
N GLU A 29 -0.88 9.15 7.99
CA GLU A 29 -2.08 9.93 8.26
C GLU A 29 -3.30 9.03 8.40
N VAL A 30 -3.50 8.07 7.48
CA VAL A 30 -4.58 7.07 7.54
C VAL A 30 -4.50 6.27 8.85
N MET A 31 -3.30 5.91 9.29
CA MET A 31 -3.08 5.15 10.51
C MET A 31 -3.21 5.95 11.80
N SER A 32 -3.27 7.28 11.78
CA SER A 32 -3.28 8.09 13.01
C SER A 32 -4.43 9.10 13.10
N GLY A 33 -5.03 9.46 11.95
CA GLY A 33 -5.94 10.60 11.85
C GLY A 33 -5.26 11.96 12.06
N LYS A 34 -3.92 12.01 12.03
CA LYS A 34 -3.10 13.22 12.18
C LYS A 34 -2.45 13.57 10.85
N SER A 35 -2.19 14.86 10.63
CA SER A 35 -1.42 15.27 9.45
C SER A 35 0.02 14.78 9.54
N GLY A 36 0.65 14.51 8.41
CA GLY A 36 2.06 14.09 8.40
C GLY A 36 3.00 15.18 8.90
N VAL A 37 2.58 16.45 8.90
CA VAL A 37 3.32 17.53 9.56
C VAL A 37 3.33 17.34 11.07
N GLU A 38 2.18 17.05 11.69
CA GLU A 38 2.09 16.75 13.14
C GLU A 38 2.85 15.49 13.52
N LEU A 39 2.87 14.49 12.64
CA LEU A 39 3.55 13.22 12.85
C LEU A 39 5.06 13.29 12.59
N GLY A 40 5.54 14.35 11.93
CA GLY A 40 6.86 14.34 11.30
C GLY A 40 7.01 13.12 10.39
N ALA A 41 6.05 12.89 9.50
CA ALA A 41 5.98 11.75 8.58
C ALA A 41 6.15 12.24 7.14
N PHE A 42 7.36 12.66 6.77
CA PHE A 42 7.67 13.14 5.41
C PHE A 42 8.39 12.06 4.60
N TYR A 43 8.27 12.11 3.28
CA TYR A 43 9.01 11.20 2.40
C TYR A 43 10.52 11.40 2.50
N GLU A 44 10.96 12.66 2.58
CA GLU A 44 12.34 13.09 2.79
C GLU A 44 12.40 14.11 3.91
N GLN A 45 13.26 13.88 4.92
CA GLN A 45 13.40 14.73 6.10
C GLN A 45 14.85 15.12 6.31
N PRO A 46 15.16 16.36 6.73
CA PRO A 46 16.49 16.66 7.24
C PRO A 46 16.85 15.69 8.38
N ALA A 47 18.06 15.14 8.38
CA ALA A 47 18.52 14.23 9.42
C ALA A 47 18.71 14.91 10.79
N LEU A 48 18.72 16.24 10.83
CA LEU A 48 18.92 17.09 12.01
C LEU A 48 20.21 16.77 12.80
N ASP A 49 21.23 16.25 12.13
CA ASP A 49 22.53 15.88 12.68
C ASP A 49 23.62 16.94 12.40
N GLY A 50 23.23 18.13 11.96
CA GLY A 50 24.13 19.21 11.56
C GLY A 50 24.75 19.06 10.17
N THR A 51 24.38 18.01 9.42
CA THR A 51 24.81 17.80 8.03
C THR A 51 23.69 18.17 7.05
N PRO A 52 23.97 18.32 5.74
CA PRO A 52 22.92 18.49 4.71
C PRO A 52 22.21 17.16 4.37
N ALA A 53 22.36 16.12 5.17
CA ALA A 53 21.77 14.81 4.90
C ALA A 53 20.26 14.80 5.12
N PHE A 54 19.59 13.96 4.34
CA PHE A 54 18.18 13.64 4.47
C PHE A 54 17.99 12.17 4.87
N THR A 55 16.85 11.88 5.49
CA THR A 55 16.41 10.54 5.88
C THR A 55 14.99 10.30 5.41
N GLN A 56 14.73 9.06 5.01
CA GLN A 56 13.39 8.55 4.72
C GLN A 56 12.85 7.69 5.88
N ALA A 57 13.58 7.57 7.00
CA ALA A 57 13.24 6.66 8.07
C ALA A 57 11.94 7.07 8.77
N TYR A 58 10.93 6.21 8.71
CA TYR A 58 9.68 6.40 9.44
C TYR A 58 9.00 5.04 9.67
N GLY A 59 8.64 4.73 10.91
CA GLY A 59 8.14 3.39 11.28
C GLY A 59 7.14 3.41 12.42
N SER A 60 6.75 2.22 12.89
CA SER A 60 5.71 2.06 13.93
C SER A 60 6.05 2.77 15.24
N LYS A 61 7.35 2.89 15.57
CA LYS A 61 7.84 3.61 16.74
C LYS A 61 7.72 5.13 16.59
N SER A 62 7.69 5.65 15.37
CA SER A 62 7.59 7.10 15.10
C SER A 62 6.23 7.67 15.51
N TYR A 63 5.17 6.86 15.59
CA TYR A 63 3.85 7.34 16.02
C TYR A 63 3.85 7.84 17.48
N ALA A 64 4.77 7.33 18.31
CA ALA A 64 4.89 7.74 19.71
C ALA A 64 5.53 9.13 19.90
N SER A 65 6.16 9.72 18.87
CA SER A 65 6.73 11.07 18.98
C SER A 65 5.70 12.18 18.83
N CYS A 66 4.49 11.86 18.34
CA CYS A 66 3.40 12.81 18.22
C CYS A 66 2.53 12.77 19.48
N GLN A 67 2.33 13.93 20.11
CA GLN A 67 1.48 14.06 21.30
C GLN A 67 0.02 13.72 20.96
N ASP A 68 -0.65 12.99 21.84
CA ASP A 68 -2.04 12.56 21.69
C ASP A 68 -2.31 11.78 20.38
N CYS A 69 -1.28 11.12 19.84
CA CYS A 69 -1.40 10.23 18.69
C CYS A 69 -1.49 8.77 19.15
N VAL A 70 -2.67 8.18 19.02
CA VAL A 70 -2.88 6.74 19.19
C VAL A 70 -3.14 6.15 17.80
N PRO A 71 -2.23 5.31 17.27
CA PRO A 71 -2.41 4.76 15.95
C PRO A 71 -3.61 3.80 15.91
N LEU A 72 -4.18 3.61 14.71
CA LEU A 72 -5.44 2.93 14.46
C LEU A 72 -5.45 1.52 15.03
N TRP A 73 -4.36 0.74 14.84
CA TRP A 73 -4.25 -0.62 15.39
C TRP A 73 -4.36 -0.62 16.92
N ALA A 74 -3.69 0.31 17.60
CA ALA A 74 -3.69 0.39 19.05
C ALA A 74 -5.07 0.85 19.56
N LYS A 75 -5.70 1.82 18.88
CA LYS A 75 -7.04 2.29 19.21
C LYS A 75 -8.09 1.16 19.07
N LEU A 76 -8.00 0.36 18.01
CA LEU A 76 -8.89 -0.78 17.79
C LEU A 76 -8.71 -1.88 18.85
N ASN A 77 -7.47 -2.25 19.19
CA ASN A 77 -7.24 -3.20 20.28
C ASN A 77 -7.70 -2.66 21.65
N GLN A 78 -7.53 -1.36 21.93
CA GLN A 78 -8.08 -0.74 23.14
C GLN A 78 -9.62 -0.83 23.20
N MET A 79 -10.29 -0.89 22.05
CA MET A 79 -11.73 -1.14 21.91
C MET A 79 -12.10 -2.64 21.95
N GLY A 80 -11.14 -3.52 22.23
CA GLY A 80 -11.32 -4.97 22.31
C GLY A 80 -11.48 -5.67 20.95
N GLN A 81 -11.15 -4.99 19.85
CA GLN A 81 -11.22 -5.58 18.50
C GLN A 81 -9.94 -6.36 18.20
N ARG A 82 -10.08 -7.54 17.59
CA ARG A 82 -8.96 -8.27 16.99
C ARG A 82 -8.74 -7.78 15.58
N ILE A 83 -7.51 -7.42 15.24
CA ILE A 83 -7.19 -6.81 13.96
C ILE A 83 -6.33 -7.72 13.09
N GLY A 84 -6.46 -7.59 11.78
CA GLY A 84 -5.64 -8.27 10.80
C GLY A 84 -5.14 -7.30 9.77
N PHE A 85 -3.90 -6.83 9.92
CA PHE A 85 -3.32 -5.79 9.07
C PHE A 85 -2.19 -6.39 8.22
N LEU A 86 -2.23 -6.20 6.90
CA LEU A 86 -1.25 -6.77 5.99
C LEU A 86 -0.70 -5.71 5.02
N ASN A 87 0.63 -5.61 5.01
CA ASN A 87 1.44 -4.84 4.07
C ASN A 87 1.25 -3.31 4.12
N ILE A 88 0.79 -2.78 5.26
CA ILE A 88 0.66 -1.32 5.46
C ILE A 88 2.05 -0.69 5.59
N PRO A 89 2.47 0.25 4.73
CA PRO A 89 3.75 0.95 4.89
C PRO A 89 3.84 1.67 6.23
N THR A 90 5.06 2.00 6.67
CA THR A 90 5.34 2.71 7.93
C THR A 90 4.99 1.96 9.22
N THR A 91 4.60 0.69 9.12
CA THR A 91 4.30 -0.16 10.29
C THR A 91 5.45 -1.09 10.65
N PHE A 92 6.64 -0.94 10.05
CA PHE A 92 7.83 -1.69 10.42
C PHE A 92 8.56 -1.02 11.60
N PRO A 93 9.04 -1.78 12.61
CA PRO A 93 8.73 -3.18 12.89
C PRO A 93 7.25 -3.36 13.26
N ALA A 94 6.66 -4.52 12.92
CA ALA A 94 5.25 -4.82 13.19
C ALA A 94 4.92 -4.61 14.68
N PRO A 95 3.97 -3.72 15.03
CA PRO A 95 3.58 -3.54 16.41
C PRO A 95 2.80 -4.76 16.93
N ALA A 96 2.89 -4.97 18.24
CA ALA A 96 2.11 -6.01 18.91
C ALA A 96 0.63 -5.64 18.92
N VAL A 97 -0.21 -6.58 18.51
CA VAL A 97 -1.67 -6.41 18.38
C VAL A 97 -2.40 -7.68 18.80
N ASP A 98 -3.67 -7.57 19.18
CA ASP A 98 -4.56 -8.72 19.29
C ASP A 98 -5.02 -9.12 17.89
N GLY A 99 -4.58 -10.29 17.40
CA GLY A 99 -4.74 -10.73 16.02
C GLY A 99 -3.40 -10.81 15.29
N PHE A 100 -3.28 -10.23 14.10
CA PHE A 100 -2.01 -10.21 13.35
C PHE A 100 -1.73 -8.87 12.68
N LEU A 101 -0.44 -8.57 12.54
CA LEU A 101 0.06 -7.49 11.71
C LEU A 101 1.34 -7.92 10.97
N ILE A 102 1.29 -7.90 9.65
CA ILE A 102 2.44 -8.07 8.78
C ILE A 102 2.78 -6.70 8.20
N ALA A 103 3.90 -6.13 8.63
CA ALA A 103 4.29 -4.78 8.25
C ALA A 103 4.53 -4.68 6.74
N GLY A 104 4.24 -3.54 6.13
CA GLY A 104 4.61 -3.26 4.74
C GLY A 104 6.02 -2.71 4.62
N ALA A 105 6.70 -2.98 3.49
CA ALA A 105 7.93 -2.27 3.13
C ALA A 105 7.63 -0.79 2.85
N GLY A 106 8.58 0.10 3.16
CA GLY A 106 8.40 1.55 3.10
C GLY A 106 9.03 2.26 4.31
N GLY A 107 8.93 3.58 4.38
CA GLY A 107 9.48 4.34 5.51
C GLY A 107 11.01 4.25 5.62
N GLY A 108 11.71 4.27 4.49
CA GLY A 108 13.16 4.15 4.41
C GLY A 108 13.68 2.71 4.51
N PHE A 109 12.80 1.73 4.70
CA PHE A 109 13.15 0.31 4.70
C PHE A 109 12.76 -0.35 3.37
N SER A 110 13.75 -0.89 2.66
CA SER A 110 13.57 -1.73 1.48
C SER A 110 14.24 -3.08 1.72
N PRO A 111 13.49 -4.18 1.83
CA PRO A 111 14.10 -5.49 2.05
C PRO A 111 14.89 -5.92 0.81
N ALA A 112 16.12 -6.42 1.02
CA ALA A 112 16.87 -7.19 0.03
C ALA A 112 16.29 -8.61 -0.12
N SER A 113 14.98 -8.70 -0.41
CA SER A 113 14.25 -9.94 -0.70
C SER A 113 14.08 -10.92 0.47
N ARG A 114 14.25 -10.50 1.73
CA ARG A 114 13.96 -11.31 2.92
C ARG A 114 12.98 -10.62 3.85
N ILE A 115 12.04 -11.40 4.38
CA ILE A 115 11.10 -10.96 5.42
C ILE A 115 11.78 -11.14 6.78
N PRO A 116 12.14 -10.05 7.49
CA PRO A 116 12.70 -10.12 8.83
C PRO A 116 11.63 -10.58 9.83
N SER A 117 12.03 -11.22 10.94
CA SER A 117 11.09 -11.62 12.00
C SER A 117 10.25 -10.46 12.52
N GLN A 118 10.88 -9.30 12.69
CA GLN A 118 10.24 -8.06 13.13
C GLN A 118 9.20 -7.49 12.15
N ALA A 119 9.05 -8.05 10.95
CA ALA A 119 7.97 -7.66 10.04
C ALA A 119 6.64 -8.35 10.37
N CYS A 120 6.62 -9.31 11.30
CA CYS A 120 5.44 -10.10 11.63
C CYS A 120 5.13 -10.00 13.12
N HIS A 121 3.86 -9.77 13.42
CA HIS A 121 3.26 -10.06 14.71
C HIS A 121 2.00 -10.93 14.49
N PRO A 122 1.85 -12.06 15.18
CA PRO A 122 2.89 -12.69 16.00
C PRO A 122 4.01 -13.29 15.11
N GLU A 123 5.20 -13.51 15.68
CA GLU A 123 6.42 -13.85 14.89
C GLU A 123 6.26 -15.19 14.15
N GLU A 124 5.48 -16.14 14.69
CA GLU A 124 5.25 -17.45 14.08
C GLU A 124 4.58 -17.39 12.70
N GLU A 125 3.84 -16.33 12.37
CA GLU A 125 3.22 -16.18 11.05
C GLU A 125 4.24 -15.98 9.93
N ARG A 126 5.47 -15.63 10.29
CA ARG A 126 6.56 -15.54 9.31
C ARG A 126 6.75 -16.85 8.54
N GLN A 127 6.52 -18.01 9.17
CA GLN A 127 6.70 -19.29 8.48
C GLN A 127 5.68 -19.45 7.34
N LEU A 128 4.43 -19.06 7.56
CA LEU A 128 3.40 -19.06 6.50
C LEU A 128 3.82 -18.18 5.31
N LEU A 129 4.45 -17.03 5.57
CA LEU A 129 4.93 -16.15 4.50
C LEU A 129 6.06 -16.78 3.67
N LEU A 130 6.96 -17.51 4.33
CA LEU A 130 8.04 -18.24 3.65
C LEU A 130 7.48 -19.38 2.80
N ASP A 131 6.53 -20.15 3.34
CA ASP A 131 5.95 -21.32 2.68
C ASP A 131 5.10 -20.92 1.45
N THR A 132 4.45 -19.77 1.52
CA THR A 132 3.60 -19.25 0.44
C THR A 132 4.36 -18.46 -0.63
N ARG A 133 5.69 -18.33 -0.51
CA ARG A 133 6.54 -17.48 -1.37
C ARG A 133 6.04 -16.05 -1.43
N PHE A 134 5.64 -15.51 -0.28
CA PHE A 134 5.14 -14.15 -0.14
C PHE A 134 6.15 -13.13 -0.67
N ASP A 135 5.73 -12.32 -1.65
CA ASP A 135 6.53 -11.21 -2.14
C ASP A 135 6.21 -9.96 -1.31
N TRP A 136 7.17 -9.49 -0.53
CA TRP A 136 6.92 -8.37 0.39
C TRP A 136 6.84 -7.03 -0.34
N GLU A 137 7.68 -6.83 -1.36
CA GLU A 137 7.62 -5.66 -2.23
C GLU A 137 8.29 -5.97 -3.55
N LEU A 138 7.59 -5.67 -4.64
CA LEU A 138 8.10 -5.78 -5.99
C LEU A 138 8.41 -4.38 -6.53
N ARG A 139 9.56 -4.22 -7.20
CA ARG A 139 9.93 -2.99 -7.92
C ARG A 139 10.55 -3.38 -9.24
N PHE A 140 10.14 -2.78 -10.35
CA PHE A 140 10.54 -3.25 -11.68
C PHE A 140 12.05 -3.45 -11.84
N THR A 141 12.83 -2.38 -11.90
CA THR A 141 14.28 -2.48 -12.11
C THR A 141 15.04 -2.93 -10.86
N VAL A 142 14.59 -2.51 -9.68
CA VAL A 142 15.23 -2.80 -8.39
C VAL A 142 15.12 -4.29 -8.02
N SER A 143 14.02 -4.94 -8.35
CA SER A 143 13.86 -6.40 -8.18
C SER A 143 14.49 -7.22 -9.31
N GLY A 144 15.34 -6.61 -10.15
CA GLY A 144 16.04 -7.30 -11.23
C GLY A 144 15.20 -7.60 -12.47
N ILE A 145 13.97 -7.10 -12.54
CA ILE A 145 13.07 -7.34 -13.68
C ILE A 145 13.38 -6.30 -14.77
N ARG A 146 13.43 -6.76 -16.02
CA ARG A 146 13.70 -5.92 -17.19
C ARG A 146 12.65 -6.08 -18.29
N ASN A 147 11.82 -7.11 -18.19
CA ASN A 147 10.74 -7.38 -19.12
C ASN A 147 9.40 -6.98 -18.49
N VAL A 148 8.62 -6.17 -19.21
CA VAL A 148 7.36 -5.61 -18.72
C VAL A 148 6.30 -6.69 -18.51
N ASP A 149 6.20 -7.68 -19.39
CA ASP A 149 5.25 -8.79 -19.23
C ASP A 149 5.53 -9.60 -17.95
N VAL A 150 6.80 -9.93 -17.72
CA VAL A 150 7.26 -10.59 -16.49
C VAL A 150 6.93 -9.73 -15.25
N PHE A 151 7.03 -8.40 -15.38
CA PHE A 151 6.69 -7.50 -14.28
C PHE A 151 5.20 -7.55 -13.94
N PHE A 152 4.32 -7.48 -14.94
CA PHE A 152 2.87 -7.62 -14.74
C PHE A 152 2.52 -8.97 -14.10
N GLU A 153 3.10 -10.06 -14.58
CA GLU A 153 2.88 -11.41 -14.02
C GLU A 153 3.30 -11.49 -12.55
N ARG A 154 4.46 -10.91 -12.21
CA ARG A 154 4.95 -10.86 -10.83
C ARG A 154 4.08 -9.98 -9.93
N CYS A 155 3.59 -8.85 -10.43
CA CYS A 155 2.65 -8.01 -9.69
C CYS A 155 1.36 -8.77 -9.37
N LEU A 156 0.80 -9.49 -10.35
CA LEU A 156 -0.42 -10.29 -10.15
C LEU A 156 -0.20 -11.44 -9.16
N GLN A 157 0.91 -12.16 -9.29
CA GLN A 157 1.27 -13.22 -8.35
C GLN A 157 1.44 -12.69 -6.92
N ALA A 158 2.03 -11.51 -6.76
CA ALA A 158 2.16 -10.86 -5.46
C ALA A 158 0.79 -10.54 -4.87
N ILE A 159 -0.06 -9.83 -5.60
CA ILE A 159 -1.42 -9.47 -5.15
C ILE A 159 -2.22 -10.71 -4.77
N GLN A 160 -2.26 -11.72 -5.66
CA GLN A 160 -2.95 -12.99 -5.42
C GLN A 160 -2.47 -13.68 -4.12
N THR A 161 -1.14 -13.76 -3.95
CA THR A 161 -0.55 -14.41 -2.77
C THR A 161 -0.89 -13.65 -1.51
N ARG A 162 -0.82 -12.31 -1.53
CA ARG A 162 -1.17 -11.47 -0.37
C ARG A 162 -2.64 -11.55 -0.02
N THR A 163 -3.53 -11.57 -1.02
CA THR A 163 -4.97 -11.74 -0.80
C THR A 163 -5.27 -13.07 -0.12
N ARG A 164 -4.72 -14.18 -0.64
CA ARG A 164 -4.89 -15.50 -0.01
C ARG A 164 -4.36 -15.53 1.42
N VAL A 165 -3.13 -15.07 1.63
CA VAL A 165 -2.50 -15.08 2.97
C VAL A 165 -3.30 -14.22 3.94
N PHE A 166 -3.79 -13.06 3.48
CA PHE A 166 -4.66 -12.20 4.28
C PHE A 166 -5.93 -12.92 4.71
N ILE A 167 -6.62 -13.59 3.79
CA ILE A 167 -7.84 -14.37 4.08
C ILE A 167 -7.53 -15.48 5.09
N ASP A 168 -6.47 -16.25 4.87
CA ASP A 168 -6.08 -17.37 5.74
C ASP A 168 -5.78 -16.88 7.17
N LEU A 169 -5.06 -15.77 7.31
CA LEU A 169 -4.73 -15.18 8.60
C LEU A 169 -5.95 -14.56 9.27
N CYS A 170 -6.83 -13.88 8.53
CA CYS A 170 -8.08 -13.34 9.07
C CYS A 170 -8.96 -14.45 9.66
N LYS A 171 -9.10 -15.58 8.95
CA LYS A 171 -9.83 -16.76 9.43
C LYS A 171 -9.15 -17.40 10.64
N LYS A 172 -7.82 -17.58 10.60
CA LYS A 172 -7.02 -18.16 11.70
C LYS A 172 -7.15 -17.36 13.00
N HIS A 173 -7.01 -16.04 12.91
CA HIS A 173 -7.00 -15.12 14.06
C HIS A 173 -8.39 -14.61 14.44
N ARG A 174 -9.43 -14.98 13.68
CA ARG A 174 -10.83 -14.54 13.87
C ARG A 174 -10.92 -13.01 13.96
N VAL A 175 -10.32 -12.36 12.96
CA VAL A 175 -10.20 -10.90 12.89
C VAL A 175 -11.58 -10.24 12.82
N ASP A 176 -11.75 -9.18 13.60
CA ASP A 176 -12.93 -8.33 13.61
C ASP A 176 -12.76 -7.11 12.67
N VAL A 177 -11.52 -6.60 12.52
CA VAL A 177 -11.19 -5.51 11.57
C VAL A 177 -9.97 -5.84 10.71
N GLY A 178 -10.17 -5.98 9.41
CA GLY A 178 -9.12 -6.29 8.43
C GLY A 178 -8.64 -5.06 7.64
N PHE A 179 -7.33 -4.97 7.35
CA PHE A 179 -6.76 -3.95 6.46
C PHE A 179 -5.68 -4.56 5.56
N LEU A 180 -5.93 -4.60 4.25
CA LEU A 180 -5.02 -5.13 3.23
C LEU A 180 -4.55 -4.02 2.29
N VAL A 181 -3.23 -3.88 2.13
CA VAL A 181 -2.63 -2.91 1.18
C VAL A 181 -1.93 -3.62 0.02
N GLN A 182 -2.30 -3.25 -1.21
CA GLN A 182 -1.71 -3.74 -2.46
C GLN A 182 -1.00 -2.59 -3.18
N LYS A 183 0.34 -2.56 -3.11
CA LYS A 183 1.16 -1.45 -3.62
C LYS A 183 1.46 -1.53 -5.11
N GLU A 184 1.21 -2.66 -5.74
CA GLU A 184 1.50 -2.88 -7.16
C GLU A 184 0.73 -1.90 -8.04
N ILE A 185 -0.44 -1.42 -7.58
CA ILE A 185 -1.23 -0.37 -8.25
C ILE A 185 -0.40 0.89 -8.40
N VAL A 186 0.10 1.48 -7.30
CA VAL A 186 0.91 2.71 -7.36
C VAL A 186 2.22 2.51 -8.13
N ILE A 187 2.81 1.31 -8.08
CA ILE A 187 4.02 1.03 -8.85
C ILE A 187 3.74 1.04 -10.36
N LEU A 188 2.62 0.46 -10.79
CA LEU A 188 2.21 0.49 -12.19
C LEU A 188 1.74 1.87 -12.64
N GLU A 189 1.05 2.62 -11.77
CA GLU A 189 0.70 4.02 -12.03
C GLU A 189 1.96 4.85 -12.28
N ASN A 190 2.96 4.76 -11.41
CA ASN A 190 4.23 5.47 -11.59
C ASN A 190 4.95 5.15 -12.91
N LEU A 191 4.83 3.91 -13.41
CA LEU A 191 5.50 3.49 -14.65
C LEU A 191 4.67 3.75 -15.91
N PHE A 192 3.34 3.69 -15.81
CA PHE A 192 2.45 3.61 -16.97
C PHE A 192 1.29 4.62 -16.93
N MET A 193 1.37 5.69 -16.11
CA MET A 193 0.28 6.67 -15.96
C MET A 193 -0.18 7.26 -17.30
N SER A 194 0.73 7.52 -18.24
CA SER A 194 0.36 8.02 -19.57
C SER A 194 -0.52 7.04 -20.35
N TRP A 195 -0.29 5.74 -20.21
CA TRP A 195 -1.12 4.70 -20.82
C TRP A 195 -2.46 4.56 -20.10
N ILE A 196 -2.48 4.67 -18.77
CA ILE A 196 -3.70 4.66 -17.97
C ILE A 196 -4.59 5.83 -18.36
N ASP A 197 -4.05 7.05 -18.39
CA ASP A 197 -4.78 8.26 -18.80
C ASP A 197 -5.34 8.14 -20.23
N ARG A 198 -4.56 7.57 -21.15
CA ARG A 198 -5.04 7.28 -22.51
C ARG A 198 -6.22 6.30 -22.53
N ILE A 199 -6.20 5.24 -21.71
CA ILE A 199 -7.35 4.31 -21.59
C ILE A 199 -8.59 5.04 -21.08
N LEU A 200 -8.43 5.97 -20.14
CA LEU A 200 -9.55 6.72 -19.55
C LEU A 200 -10.14 7.74 -20.54
N LYS A 201 -9.29 8.46 -21.29
CA LYS A 201 -9.73 9.47 -22.27
C LYS A 201 -10.24 8.86 -23.59
N HIS A 202 -9.71 7.70 -23.99
CA HIS A 202 -10.01 7.06 -25.27
C HIS A 202 -10.33 5.56 -25.08
N PRO A 203 -11.46 5.22 -24.44
CA PRO A 203 -11.78 3.84 -24.07
C PRO A 203 -11.94 2.90 -25.28
N ASP A 204 -12.38 3.43 -26.42
CA ASP A 204 -12.67 2.71 -27.66
C ASP A 204 -11.46 2.56 -28.61
N GLU A 205 -10.29 3.11 -28.24
CA GLU A 205 -9.09 3.02 -29.07
C GLU A 205 -8.53 1.58 -29.09
N TYR A 206 -7.97 1.17 -30.23
CA TYR A 206 -7.36 -0.16 -30.38
C TYR A 206 -6.22 -0.33 -29.36
N PRO A 207 -6.32 -1.31 -28.43
CA PRO A 207 -5.45 -1.32 -27.27
C PRO A 207 -4.02 -1.71 -27.67
N HIS A 208 -3.08 -0.80 -27.42
CA HIS A 208 -1.65 -1.11 -27.38
C HIS A 208 -1.40 -2.29 -26.42
N PRO A 209 -0.39 -3.16 -26.64
CA PRO A 209 -0.13 -4.31 -25.76
C PRO A 209 -0.08 -3.95 -24.26
N ILE A 210 0.52 -2.81 -23.90
CA ILE A 210 0.54 -2.30 -22.52
C ILE A 210 -0.86 -1.95 -22.00
N GLN A 211 -1.72 -1.34 -22.83
CA GLN A 211 -3.09 -1.02 -22.42
C GLN A 211 -3.90 -2.28 -22.16
N ARG A 212 -3.65 -3.35 -22.94
CA ARG A 212 -4.26 -4.66 -22.69
C ARG A 212 -3.79 -5.24 -21.36
N ARG A 213 -2.48 -5.24 -21.09
CA ARG A 213 -1.92 -5.69 -19.80
C ARG A 213 -2.45 -4.91 -18.62
N LEU A 214 -2.61 -3.59 -18.74
CA LEU A 214 -3.21 -2.76 -17.69
C LEU A 214 -4.68 -3.13 -17.46
N LYS A 215 -5.49 -3.28 -18.51
CA LYS A 215 -6.90 -3.72 -18.40
C LYS A 215 -7.01 -5.09 -17.72
N GLU A 216 -6.17 -6.05 -18.11
CA GLU A 216 -6.08 -7.38 -17.48
C GLU A 216 -5.68 -7.28 -16.01
N PHE A 217 -4.68 -6.44 -15.70
CA PHE A 217 -4.17 -6.25 -14.34
C PHE A 217 -5.25 -5.74 -13.40
N PHE A 218 -5.92 -4.64 -13.75
CA PHE A 218 -6.93 -4.03 -12.90
C PHE A 218 -8.20 -4.89 -12.78
N ARG A 219 -8.56 -5.64 -13.82
CA ARG A 219 -9.63 -6.65 -13.70
C ARG A 219 -9.26 -7.73 -12.68
N ALA A 220 -8.04 -8.25 -12.73
CA ALA A 220 -7.59 -9.23 -11.74
C ALA A 220 -7.52 -8.64 -10.32
N VAL A 221 -7.13 -7.37 -10.16
CA VAL A 221 -7.21 -6.66 -8.86
C VAL A 221 -8.65 -6.63 -8.34
N ASP A 222 -9.61 -6.35 -9.20
CA ASP A 222 -11.04 -6.37 -8.86
C ASP A 222 -11.50 -7.76 -8.43
N ASP A 223 -11.11 -8.81 -9.17
CA ASP A 223 -11.42 -10.20 -8.84
C ASP A 223 -10.83 -10.60 -7.48
N PHE A 224 -9.60 -10.18 -7.16
CA PHE A 224 -8.98 -10.46 -5.86
C PHE A 224 -9.64 -9.68 -4.71
N ALA A 225 -10.15 -8.48 -4.97
CA ALA A 225 -10.93 -7.75 -3.98
C ALA A 225 -12.27 -8.46 -3.71
N GLN A 226 -12.96 -8.89 -4.77
CA GLN A 226 -14.19 -9.69 -4.65
C GLN A 226 -13.94 -10.97 -3.87
N GLN A 227 -12.85 -11.69 -4.18
CA GLN A 227 -12.47 -12.90 -3.47
C GLN A 227 -12.31 -12.65 -1.96
N ALA A 228 -11.64 -11.57 -1.55
CA ALA A 228 -11.48 -11.25 -0.14
C ALA A 228 -12.82 -10.92 0.54
N ILE A 229 -13.69 -10.19 -0.14
CA ILE A 229 -15.02 -9.83 0.36
C ILE A 229 -15.90 -11.08 0.51
N ASP A 230 -15.93 -11.95 -0.48
CA ASP A 230 -16.76 -13.17 -0.45
C ASP A 230 -16.30 -14.16 0.63
N GLU A 231 -14.98 -14.34 0.77
CA GLU A 231 -14.39 -15.32 1.69
C GLU A 231 -14.39 -14.86 3.15
N LEU A 232 -14.40 -13.55 3.40
CA LEU A 232 -14.42 -12.96 4.75
C LEU A 232 -15.81 -12.47 5.16
N ALA A 233 -16.70 -12.23 4.19
CA ALA A 233 -18.06 -11.74 4.38
C ALA A 233 -18.17 -10.57 5.37
N PRO A 234 -17.42 -9.46 5.18
CA PRO A 234 -17.44 -8.34 6.12
C PRO A 234 -18.78 -7.59 6.06
N ASP A 235 -19.24 -7.08 7.21
CA ASP A 235 -20.44 -6.23 7.28
C ASP A 235 -20.25 -4.89 6.54
N HIS A 236 -19.01 -4.40 6.52
CA HIS A 236 -18.65 -3.12 5.93
C HIS A 236 -17.33 -3.22 5.17
N VAL A 237 -17.27 -2.57 4.01
CA VAL A 237 -16.07 -2.50 3.16
C VAL A 237 -15.70 -1.03 2.96
N MET A 238 -14.41 -0.73 3.13
CA MET A 238 -13.84 0.58 2.84
C MET A 238 -12.72 0.44 1.81
N VAL A 239 -12.72 1.33 0.81
CA VAL A 239 -11.62 1.47 -0.15
C VAL A 239 -10.94 2.80 0.14
N VAL A 240 -9.63 2.76 0.39
CA VAL A 240 -8.83 3.92 0.79
C VAL A 240 -7.53 3.93 0.01
N SER A 241 -7.08 5.14 -0.34
CA SER A 241 -5.76 5.40 -0.93
C SER A 241 -5.01 6.39 -0.07
N ASP A 242 -3.69 6.25 0.04
CA ASP A 242 -2.85 7.21 0.75
C ASP A 242 -2.60 8.48 -0.06
N HIS A 243 -2.62 8.37 -1.38
CA HIS A 243 -2.47 9.49 -2.30
C HIS A 243 -3.10 9.17 -3.67
N SER A 244 -3.17 10.15 -4.56
CA SER A 244 -3.61 10.03 -5.95
C SER A 244 -2.41 9.95 -6.90
N ALA A 245 -2.68 9.82 -8.20
CA ALA A 245 -1.68 9.80 -9.26
C ALA A 245 -2.08 10.75 -10.40
N ARG A 246 -1.09 11.32 -11.09
CA ARG A 246 -1.30 12.22 -12.24
C ARG A 246 -0.27 11.97 -13.33
N VAL A 247 -0.66 12.24 -14.57
CA VAL A 247 0.24 12.17 -15.72
C VAL A 247 1.36 13.18 -15.57
N TYR A 248 2.58 12.74 -15.88
CA TYR A 248 3.73 13.61 -16.01
C TYR A 248 3.69 14.33 -17.36
N GLU A 249 3.37 15.63 -17.36
CA GLU A 249 3.23 16.43 -18.60
C GLU A 249 4.43 17.35 -18.86
N HIS A 250 5.04 17.87 -17.80
CA HIS A 250 6.06 18.92 -17.89
C HIS A 250 7.23 18.66 -16.94
N SER A 251 8.41 19.07 -17.39
CA SER A 251 9.63 19.09 -16.58
C SER A 251 10.10 20.53 -16.43
N PHE A 252 10.56 20.89 -15.23
CA PHE A 252 11.11 22.21 -14.97
C PHE A 252 12.40 22.08 -14.18
N ASN A 253 13.46 22.75 -14.63
CA ASN A 253 14.76 22.74 -13.98
C ASN A 253 14.94 24.02 -13.15
N LEU A 254 14.66 23.92 -11.84
CA LEU A 254 14.83 25.01 -10.89
C LEU A 254 16.28 25.52 -10.81
N ASN A 255 17.28 24.66 -11.08
CA ASN A 255 18.69 25.05 -10.95
C ASN A 255 19.09 26.17 -11.90
N ILE A 256 18.35 26.38 -13.00
CA ILE A 256 18.59 27.49 -13.94
C ILE A 256 18.37 28.86 -13.27
N PHE A 257 17.51 28.93 -12.25
CA PHE A 257 17.17 30.18 -11.54
C PHE A 257 18.00 30.41 -10.27
N LEU A 258 18.81 29.42 -9.87
CA LEU A 258 19.60 29.46 -8.64
C LEU A 258 21.12 29.61 -8.91
N GLN A 259 21.50 29.93 -10.16
CA GLN A 259 22.88 30.22 -10.56
C GLN A 259 23.27 31.68 -10.30
#